data_AF-A0AB39V2E4-F1
#
_entry.id   AF-A0AB39V2E4-F1
#
_cell.length_a   1.000
_cell.length_b   1.000
_cell.length_c   1.000
_cell.angle_alpha   90.00
_cell.angle_beta   90.00
_cell.angle_gamma   90.00
#
_symmetry.space_group_name_H-M   'P 1'
#
loop_
_entity.id
_entity.type
_entity.pdbx_description
1 polymer ?
#
loop_
_entity_poly.entity_id
_entity_poly.type
_entity_poly.pdbx_seq_one_letter_code
_entity_poly.pdbx_strand_id
1 'polypeptide(L)'
;MKKLKYLLLIFTSILLLNSCYTLGTIGAYYCANYDCNLKKTKIGDPGGLEKIFTEKNSSQEIKNYFEAIKKRELEKYQLKTRIGENVIVNLPKSFILKKYFGETYYLYDEERKIGFYVIITDVRTKGHFQNLREIFEGTYYMKYKNLTNDKEVHTFISEDEKSIIKIKKITQNYYATVDETDLSKEIKDIYKYLLENL
;
A
#
# COMPACT_ATOMS: atom_id res chain seq x y z
N MET A 1 -7.08 -34.13 39.19
CA MET A 1 -7.71 -32.90 38.64
C MET A 1 -6.75 -31.74 38.33
N LYS A 2 -5.62 -31.54 39.03
CA LYS A 2 -4.69 -30.43 38.74
C LYS A 2 -3.99 -30.55 37.37
N LYS A 3 -3.56 -31.76 36.97
CA LYS A 3 -2.81 -31.99 35.71
C LYS A 3 -3.63 -31.75 34.42
N LEU A 4 -4.94 -32.01 34.45
CA LEU A 4 -5.83 -31.76 33.31
C LEU A 4 -6.09 -30.26 33.08
N LYS A 5 -6.15 -29.47 34.16
CA LYS A 5 -6.32 -28.00 34.09
C LYS A 5 -5.11 -27.33 33.42
N TYR A 6 -3.89 -27.80 33.68
CA TYR A 6 -2.69 -27.27 33.02
C TYR A 6 -2.63 -27.64 31.54
N LEU A 7 -3.03 -28.86 31.16
CA LEU A 7 -3.08 -29.26 29.74
C LEU A 7 -4.10 -28.42 28.95
N LEU A 8 -5.27 -28.14 29.55
CA LEU A 8 -6.28 -27.27 28.95
C LEU A 8 -5.80 -25.83 28.83
N LEU A 9 -5.06 -25.32 29.83
CA LEU A 9 -4.48 -23.98 29.81
C LEU A 9 -3.37 -23.84 28.75
N ILE A 10 -2.60 -24.91 28.52
CA ILE A 10 -1.59 -24.99 27.46
C ILE A 10 -2.26 -25.02 26.09
N PHE A 11 -3.34 -25.79 25.91
CA PHE A 11 -4.09 -25.80 24.65
C PHE A 11 -4.81 -24.47 24.36
N THR A 12 -5.42 -23.83 25.36
CA THR A 12 -6.03 -22.51 25.16
C THR A 12 -4.99 -21.42 24.94
N SER A 13 -3.81 -21.49 25.57
CA SER A 13 -2.73 -20.55 25.26
C SER A 13 -2.13 -20.77 23.87
N ILE A 14 -1.98 -22.01 23.38
CA ILE A 14 -1.55 -22.29 22.00
C ILE A 14 -2.60 -21.82 20.98
N LEU A 15 -3.89 -21.99 21.26
CA LEU A 15 -4.98 -21.51 20.40
C LEU A 15 -5.10 -19.98 20.41
N LEU A 16 -4.89 -19.33 21.57
CA LEU A 16 -4.88 -17.87 21.71
C LEU A 16 -3.62 -17.22 21.10
N LEU A 17 -2.47 -17.92 21.15
CA LEU A 17 -1.25 -17.52 20.44
C LEU A 17 -1.46 -17.61 18.93
N ASN A 18 -2.05 -18.70 18.42
CA ASN A 18 -2.34 -18.85 16.99
C ASN A 18 -3.44 -17.92 16.46
N SER A 19 -4.40 -17.50 17.30
CA SER A 19 -5.40 -16.49 16.90
C SER A 19 -4.83 -15.06 16.84
N CYS A 20 -3.65 -14.82 17.40
CA CYS A 20 -2.96 -13.54 17.27
C CYS A 20 -2.15 -13.45 15.96
N TYR A 21 -1.84 -14.59 15.33
CA TYR A 21 -1.06 -14.64 14.08
C TYR A 21 -1.91 -14.58 12.80
N THR A 22 -3.24 -14.63 12.89
CA THR A 22 -4.13 -14.73 11.71
C THR A 22 -5.12 -13.57 11.56
N LEU A 23 -5.08 -12.57 12.46
CA LEU A 23 -5.86 -11.33 12.35
C LEU A 23 -5.06 -10.18 11.74
N GLY A 24 -4.11 -10.52 10.87
CA GLY A 24 -3.41 -9.56 10.03
C GLY A 24 -4.32 -9.11 8.90
N THR A 25 -5.15 -8.10 9.16
CA THR A 25 -5.54 -7.18 8.07
C THR A 25 -4.26 -6.71 7.41
N ILE A 26 -4.29 -6.52 6.09
CA ILE A 26 -3.18 -5.95 5.32
C ILE A 26 -2.60 -4.77 6.12
N GLY A 27 -3.41 -3.77 6.51
CA GLY A 27 -2.98 -2.66 7.37
C GLY A 27 -2.35 -2.99 8.74
N ALA A 28 -2.82 -3.99 9.51
CA ALA A 28 -2.26 -4.30 10.84
C ALA A 28 -1.02 -5.20 10.78
N TYR A 29 -0.93 -6.11 9.81
CA TYR A 29 0.25 -6.95 9.60
C TYR A 29 1.43 -6.13 9.05
N TYR A 30 1.16 -5.10 8.23
CA TYR A 30 2.19 -4.16 7.75
C TYR A 30 2.85 -3.39 8.90
N CYS A 31 2.05 -2.97 9.88
CA CYS A 31 2.55 -2.17 11.00
C CYS A 31 3.19 -2.97 12.14
N ALA A 32 2.94 -4.27 12.20
CA ALA A 32 3.59 -5.16 13.15
C ALA A 32 4.96 -5.67 12.69
N ASN A 33 5.18 -5.87 11.37
CA ASN A 33 6.42 -6.44 10.82
C ASN A 33 7.37 -5.42 10.18
N TYR A 34 6.86 -4.27 9.75
CA TYR A 34 7.66 -3.10 9.37
C TYR A 34 7.25 -1.99 10.31
N ASP A 35 8.24 -1.30 10.89
CA ASP A 35 8.12 -0.26 11.92
C ASP A 35 7.25 0.91 11.40
N CYS A 36 5.91 0.73 11.28
CA CYS A 36 4.89 1.78 11.08
C CYS A 36 4.79 2.70 12.30
N ASN A 37 5.88 2.84 13.03
CA ASN A 37 5.97 3.95 13.94
C ASN A 37 6.14 5.18 13.06
N LEU A 38 5.03 5.85 12.72
CA LEU A 38 5.04 7.10 11.95
C LEU A 38 6.06 8.12 12.54
N LYS A 39 6.35 8.01 13.85
CA LYS A 39 7.40 8.77 14.54
C LYS A 39 8.81 8.50 13.99
N LYS A 40 9.10 7.29 13.53
CA LYS A 40 10.41 6.86 12.99
C LYS A 40 10.50 6.94 11.46
N THR A 41 9.37 6.90 10.74
CA THR A 41 9.33 7.06 9.28
C THR A 41 10.02 8.36 8.89
N LYS A 42 10.92 8.36 7.91
CA LYS A 42 11.49 9.62 7.37
C LYS A 42 10.57 10.14 6.27
N ILE A 43 10.58 11.46 6.04
CA ILE A 43 9.75 12.09 4.99
C ILE A 43 10.01 11.48 3.61
N GLY A 44 11.22 10.96 3.34
CA GLY A 44 11.56 10.33 2.06
C GLY A 44 11.24 8.84 1.95
N ASP A 45 10.77 8.21 3.02
CA ASP A 45 10.39 6.79 3.05
C ASP A 45 8.94 6.62 2.55
N PRO A 46 8.50 5.41 2.18
CA PRO A 46 7.08 5.14 2.02
C PRO A 46 6.33 5.54 3.30
N GLY A 47 5.24 6.29 3.16
CA GLY A 47 4.53 6.85 4.33
C GLY A 47 4.96 8.27 4.73
N GLY A 48 5.85 8.89 3.95
CA GLY A 48 6.39 10.22 4.24
C GLY A 48 5.36 11.35 4.15
N LEU A 49 4.37 11.22 3.26
CA LEU A 49 3.27 12.17 3.12
C LEU A 49 2.36 12.18 4.36
N GLU A 50 2.08 11.00 4.92
CA GLU A 50 1.29 10.78 6.14
C GLU A 50 1.97 11.44 7.34
N LYS A 51 3.30 11.34 7.41
CA LYS A 51 4.09 12.00 8.45
C LYS A 51 3.91 13.53 8.42
N ILE A 52 3.95 14.14 7.24
CA ILE A 52 3.72 15.58 7.08
C ILE A 52 2.34 15.98 7.63
N PHE A 53 1.32 15.12 7.45
CA PHE A 53 -0.01 15.40 8.00
C PHE A 53 -0.02 15.42 9.53
N THR A 54 0.74 14.54 10.18
CA THR A 54 0.79 14.42 11.64
C THR A 54 1.62 15.50 12.36
N GLU A 55 2.62 16.09 11.69
CA GLU A 55 3.58 16.96 12.37
C GLU A 55 3.28 18.48 12.22
N LYS A 56 2.32 18.91 11.38
CA LYS A 56 2.02 20.33 11.13
C LYS A 56 0.54 20.63 10.82
N ASN A 57 0.16 21.91 10.80
CA ASN A 57 -1.12 22.49 10.33
C ASN A 57 -1.41 22.17 8.84
N SER A 58 -1.51 20.89 8.52
CA SER A 58 -1.05 20.26 7.27
C SER A 58 -2.10 20.15 6.15
N SER A 59 -3.40 20.26 6.45
CA SER A 59 -4.44 20.05 5.43
C SER A 59 -4.33 21.04 4.26
N GLN A 60 -4.11 22.33 4.53
CA GLN A 60 -3.99 23.33 3.46
C GLN A 60 -2.68 23.20 2.69
N GLU A 61 -1.58 22.88 3.37
CA GLU A 61 -0.28 22.64 2.72
C GLU A 61 -0.35 21.42 1.79
N ILE A 62 -0.97 20.33 2.23
CA ILE A 62 -1.20 19.14 1.41
C ILE A 62 -2.13 19.43 0.23
N LYS A 63 -3.21 20.21 0.42
CA LYS A 63 -4.09 20.64 -0.68
C LYS A 63 -3.32 21.47 -1.71
N ASN A 64 -2.53 22.44 -1.27
CA ASN A 64 -1.71 23.26 -2.17
C ASN A 64 -0.68 22.42 -2.92
N TYR A 65 -0.07 21.45 -2.23
CA TYR A 65 0.85 20.50 -2.84
C TYR A 65 0.16 19.61 -3.86
N PHE A 66 -1.04 19.12 -3.58
CA PHE A 66 -1.83 18.33 -4.52
C PHE A 66 -2.18 19.12 -5.78
N GLU A 67 -2.61 20.37 -5.64
CA GLU A 67 -2.84 21.26 -6.79
C GLU A 67 -1.57 21.51 -7.61
N ALA A 68 -0.40 21.55 -6.96
CA ALA A 68 0.88 21.65 -7.66
C ALA A 68 1.20 20.37 -8.44
N ILE A 69 1.02 19.19 -7.84
CA ILE A 69 1.23 17.89 -8.52
C ILE A 69 0.36 17.79 -9.78
N LYS A 70 -0.92 18.15 -9.70
CA LYS A 70 -1.87 18.06 -10.82
C LYS A 70 -1.49 18.93 -12.03
N LYS A 71 -0.69 19.97 -11.82
CA LYS A 71 -0.23 20.89 -12.88
C LYS A 71 1.07 20.43 -13.54
N ARG A 72 1.72 19.40 -13.00
CA ARG A 72 2.96 18.86 -13.57
C ARG A 72 2.62 18.02 -14.79
N GLU A 73 3.45 18.15 -15.81
CA GLU A 73 3.40 17.26 -16.97
C GLU A 73 3.63 15.81 -16.54
N LEU A 74 2.97 14.87 -17.21
CA LEU A 74 3.18 13.44 -17.00
C LEU A 74 4.29 12.94 -17.93
N GLU A 75 5.32 12.32 -17.36
CA GLU A 75 6.44 11.72 -18.08
C GLU A 75 6.35 10.19 -18.01
N LYS A 76 6.69 9.53 -19.13
CA LYS A 76 6.76 8.07 -19.19
C LYS A 76 8.01 7.58 -18.47
N TYR A 77 7.82 6.72 -17.48
CA TYR A 77 8.88 6.06 -16.74
C TYR A 77 8.88 4.56 -17.03
N GLN A 78 10.00 4.04 -17.51
CA GLN A 78 10.19 2.61 -17.72
C GLN A 78 10.73 1.96 -16.44
N LEU A 79 10.00 0.99 -15.90
CA LEU A 79 10.46 0.21 -14.75
C LEU A 79 11.66 -0.65 -15.13
N LYS A 80 12.65 -0.69 -14.24
CA LYS A 80 13.76 -1.65 -14.33
C LYS A 80 13.26 -3.00 -13.84
N THR A 81 12.77 -3.83 -14.75
CA THR A 81 12.23 -5.16 -14.44
C THR A 81 13.33 -6.23 -14.43
N ARG A 82 13.12 -7.33 -13.70
CA ARG A 82 14.10 -8.42 -13.58
C ARG A 82 14.41 -9.12 -14.91
N ILE A 83 13.42 -9.24 -15.80
CA ILE A 83 13.52 -10.01 -17.04
C ILE A 83 13.44 -9.13 -18.31
N GLY A 84 13.66 -7.82 -18.18
CA GLY A 84 13.67 -6.89 -19.31
C GLY A 84 12.30 -6.65 -19.94
N GLU A 85 11.21 -6.95 -19.25
CA GLU A 85 9.86 -6.56 -19.65
C GLU A 85 9.76 -5.04 -19.77
N ASN A 86 9.12 -4.58 -20.84
CA ASN A 86 8.83 -3.18 -21.06
C ASN A 86 7.57 -2.78 -20.27
N VAL A 87 7.76 -2.42 -19.00
CA VAL A 87 6.68 -1.90 -18.14
C VAL A 87 6.86 -0.39 -18.04
N ILE A 88 5.89 0.35 -18.55
CA ILE A 88 5.89 1.81 -18.58
C ILE A 88 4.75 2.30 -17.71
N VAL A 89 5.04 3.30 -16.87
CA VAL A 89 4.04 4.04 -16.11
C VAL A 89 4.18 5.53 -16.38
N ASN A 90 3.11 6.31 -16.26
CA ASN A 90 3.21 7.77 -16.33
C ASN A 90 3.30 8.35 -14.93
N LEU A 91 4.27 9.24 -14.71
CA LEU A 91 4.51 9.88 -13.44
C LEU A 91 4.50 11.40 -13.61
N PRO A 92 3.97 12.18 -12.65
CA PRO A 92 4.17 13.63 -12.67
C PRO A 92 5.68 13.94 -12.70
N LYS A 93 6.08 14.95 -13.46
CA LYS A 93 7.48 15.40 -13.53
C LYS A 93 8.07 15.56 -12.12
N SER A 94 9.34 15.22 -11.94
CA SER A 94 10.07 15.09 -10.65
C SER A 94 9.75 13.85 -9.80
N PHE A 95 8.74 13.05 -10.15
CA PHE A 95 8.54 11.77 -9.50
C PHE A 95 9.43 10.69 -10.10
N ILE A 96 9.98 9.84 -9.23
CA ILE A 96 10.69 8.63 -9.59
C ILE A 96 10.15 7.43 -8.83
N LEU A 97 10.53 6.24 -9.28
CA LEU A 97 10.35 5.01 -8.54
C LEU A 97 11.61 4.69 -7.73
N LYS A 98 11.45 4.55 -6.42
CA LYS A 98 12.49 4.05 -5.52
C LYS A 98 12.22 2.60 -5.13
N LYS A 99 13.29 1.82 -5.05
CA LYS A 99 13.22 0.43 -4.61
C LYS A 99 12.84 0.37 -3.13
N TYR A 100 11.83 -0.40 -2.79
CA TYR A 100 11.43 -0.67 -1.41
C TYR A 100 11.99 -2.01 -0.93
N PHE A 101 11.57 -3.10 -1.56
CA PHE A 101 12.02 -4.46 -1.26
C PHE A 101 11.76 -5.38 -2.46
N GLY A 102 12.68 -6.29 -2.77
CA GLY A 102 12.50 -7.23 -3.89
C GLY A 102 12.23 -6.48 -5.21
N GLU A 103 11.18 -6.86 -5.94
CA GLU A 103 10.70 -6.16 -7.14
C GLU A 103 9.52 -5.22 -6.84
N THR A 104 9.54 -4.61 -5.65
CA THR A 104 8.56 -3.64 -5.19
C THR A 104 9.18 -2.25 -5.12
N TYR A 105 8.45 -1.28 -5.68
CA TYR A 105 8.84 0.11 -5.81
C TYR A 105 7.79 1.01 -5.17
N TYR A 106 8.21 2.17 -4.70
CA TYR A 106 7.33 3.22 -4.21
C TYR A 106 7.56 4.53 -4.96
N LEU A 107 6.53 5.37 -5.03
CA LEU A 107 6.64 6.71 -5.62
C LEU A 107 7.40 7.67 -4.69
N TYR A 108 8.29 8.46 -5.27
CA TYR A 108 9.07 9.46 -4.57
C TYR A 108 9.13 10.75 -5.40
N ASP A 109 8.73 11.88 -4.81
CA ASP A 109 8.94 13.21 -5.39
C ASP A 109 10.37 13.67 -5.04
N GLU A 110 11.23 13.82 -6.05
CA GLU A 110 12.61 14.28 -5.87
C GLU A 110 12.72 15.77 -5.54
N GLU A 111 11.82 16.60 -6.07
CA GLU A 111 11.80 18.04 -5.83
C GLU A 111 11.50 18.33 -4.37
N ARG A 112 10.47 17.66 -3.81
CA ARG A 112 10.03 17.85 -2.42
C ARG A 112 10.65 16.87 -1.43
N LYS A 113 11.33 15.85 -1.92
CA LYS A 113 11.95 14.78 -1.14
C LYS A 113 10.95 13.97 -0.29
N ILE A 114 9.74 13.76 -0.82
CA ILE A 114 8.63 13.09 -0.13
C ILE A 114 8.43 11.70 -0.72
N GLY A 115 8.36 10.67 0.13
CA GLY A 115 7.98 9.32 -0.24
C GLY A 115 6.47 9.07 -0.05
N PHE A 116 5.88 8.32 -0.97
CA PHE A 116 4.45 8.03 -1.02
C PHE A 116 4.24 6.52 -0.88
N TYR A 117 3.21 6.11 -0.15
CA TYR A 117 2.80 4.71 -0.03
C TYR A 117 1.95 4.24 -1.23
N VAL A 118 2.35 4.65 -2.43
CA VAL A 118 1.81 4.12 -3.69
C VAL A 118 2.82 3.11 -4.20
N ILE A 119 2.45 1.84 -4.12
CA ILE A 119 3.35 0.70 -4.30
C ILE A 119 3.13 0.07 -5.66
N ILE A 120 4.20 -0.18 -6.42
CA ILE A 120 4.16 -0.95 -7.67
C ILE A 120 5.00 -2.21 -7.47
N THR A 121 4.44 -3.38 -7.76
CA THR A 121 5.07 -4.66 -7.46
C THR A 121 4.92 -5.68 -8.58
N ASP A 122 5.97 -6.48 -8.80
CA ASP A 122 5.88 -7.71 -9.59
C ASP A 122 5.28 -8.84 -8.74
N VAL A 123 4.02 -9.19 -9.03
CA VAL A 123 3.25 -10.18 -8.26
C VAL A 123 3.75 -11.62 -8.45
N ARG A 124 4.72 -11.87 -9.35
CA ARG A 124 5.40 -13.16 -9.45
C ARG A 124 6.43 -13.36 -8.34
N THR A 125 6.91 -12.25 -7.74
CA THR A 125 7.88 -12.33 -6.67
C THR A 125 7.20 -12.67 -5.36
N LYS A 126 7.74 -13.67 -4.65
CA LYS A 126 7.25 -14.01 -3.32
C LYS A 126 7.49 -12.84 -2.38
N GLY A 127 6.44 -12.38 -1.69
CA GLY A 127 6.52 -11.21 -0.84
C GLY A 127 5.16 -10.67 -0.46
N HIS A 128 5.18 -9.46 0.10
CA HIS A 128 4.04 -8.87 0.80
C HIS A 128 2.84 -8.54 -0.10
N PHE A 129 3.09 -8.33 -1.41
CA PHE A 129 2.06 -7.90 -2.36
C PHE A 129 1.74 -8.96 -3.43
N GLN A 130 2.17 -10.22 -3.24
CA GLN A 130 1.95 -11.30 -4.21
C GLN A 130 0.46 -11.61 -4.45
N ASN A 131 -0.38 -11.37 -3.44
CA ASN A 131 -1.82 -11.66 -3.49
C ASN A 131 -2.62 -10.59 -4.26
N LEU A 132 -2.01 -9.49 -4.70
CA LEU A 132 -2.73 -8.43 -5.42
C LEU A 132 -3.42 -8.93 -6.68
N ARG A 133 -2.79 -9.87 -7.40
CA ARG A 133 -3.42 -10.52 -8.57
C ARG A 133 -4.68 -11.27 -8.15
N GLU A 134 -4.58 -12.10 -7.12
CA GLU A 134 -5.69 -12.93 -6.65
C GLU A 134 -6.84 -12.07 -6.09
N ILE A 135 -6.51 -10.97 -5.41
CA ILE A 135 -7.52 -10.01 -4.94
C ILE A 135 -8.21 -9.35 -6.14
N PHE A 136 -7.44 -8.88 -7.11
CA PHE A 136 -7.96 -8.21 -8.30
C PHE A 136 -8.84 -9.13 -9.15
N GLU A 137 -8.45 -10.41 -9.27
CA GLU A 137 -9.17 -11.45 -10.01
C GLU A 137 -10.30 -12.09 -9.20
N GLY A 138 -10.45 -11.76 -7.91
CA GLY A 138 -11.49 -12.30 -7.03
C GLY A 138 -11.27 -13.75 -6.60
N THR A 139 -10.04 -14.27 -6.69
CA THR A 139 -9.67 -15.65 -6.33
C THR A 139 -9.03 -15.76 -4.95
N TYR A 140 -8.76 -14.63 -4.28
CA TYR A 140 -8.12 -14.61 -2.97
C TYR A 140 -9.02 -15.19 -1.85
N TYR A 141 -8.47 -16.11 -1.06
CA TYR A 141 -9.23 -16.88 -0.07
C TYR A 141 -9.75 -16.07 1.13
N MET A 142 -9.05 -15.01 1.56
CA MET A 142 -9.53 -14.11 2.64
C MET A 142 -10.52 -13.05 2.11
N LYS A 143 -11.05 -13.25 0.90
CA LYS A 143 -12.15 -12.54 0.24
C LYS A 143 -12.19 -11.04 0.47
N TYR A 144 -11.80 -10.30 -0.56
CA TYR A 144 -12.11 -8.89 -0.68
C TYR A 144 -13.34 -8.71 -1.56
N LYS A 145 -14.23 -7.78 -1.20
CA LYS A 145 -15.35 -7.37 -2.03
C LYS A 145 -14.94 -6.16 -2.86
N ASN A 146 -15.14 -6.22 -4.18
CA ASN A 146 -14.98 -5.04 -5.03
C ASN A 146 -16.15 -4.07 -4.79
N LEU A 147 -15.84 -2.82 -4.49
CA LEU A 147 -16.80 -1.75 -4.23
C LEU A 147 -17.06 -0.87 -5.46
N THR A 148 -15.99 -0.44 -6.13
CA THR A 148 -16.07 0.55 -7.22
C THR A 148 -14.89 0.42 -8.18
N ASN A 149 -15.14 0.73 -9.46
CA ASN A 149 -14.12 0.84 -10.50
C ASN A 149 -14.16 2.28 -11.05
N ASP A 150 -13.04 3.00 -10.99
CA ASP A 150 -12.89 4.35 -11.56
C ASP A 150 -11.53 4.43 -12.27
N LYS A 151 -11.52 4.79 -13.56
CA LYS A 151 -10.31 4.83 -14.42
C LYS A 151 -9.35 3.64 -14.23
N GLU A 152 -9.86 2.41 -14.28
CA GLU A 152 -9.08 1.17 -14.11
C GLU A 152 -8.46 0.97 -12.71
N VAL A 153 -8.80 1.83 -11.75
CA VAL A 153 -8.52 1.67 -10.33
C VAL A 153 -9.73 1.02 -9.66
N HIS A 154 -9.50 -0.14 -9.05
CA HIS A 154 -10.52 -0.94 -8.39
C HIS A 154 -10.37 -0.79 -6.88
N THR A 155 -11.48 -0.48 -6.19
CA THR A 155 -11.50 -0.36 -4.72
C THR A 155 -12.03 -1.65 -4.12
N PHE A 156 -11.29 -2.21 -3.18
CA PHE A 156 -11.60 -3.46 -2.50
C PHE A 156 -11.71 -3.23 -1.00
N ILE A 157 -12.71 -3.85 -0.37
CA ILE A 157 -12.85 -3.89 1.08
C ILE A 157 -12.71 -5.34 1.57
N SER A 158 -11.96 -5.54 2.66
CA SER A 158 -11.87 -6.85 3.29
C SER A 158 -13.22 -7.28 3.87
N GLU A 159 -13.46 -8.59 3.98
CA GLU A 159 -14.71 -9.11 4.57
C GLU A 159 -14.97 -8.65 6.00
N ASP A 160 -13.92 -8.36 6.78
CA ASP A 160 -14.03 -7.82 8.13
C ASP A 160 -14.17 -6.28 8.16
N GLU A 161 -14.25 -5.64 6.99
CA GLU A 161 -14.42 -4.21 6.77
C GLU A 161 -13.32 -3.31 7.38
N LYS A 162 -12.18 -3.90 7.74
CA LYS A 162 -11.05 -3.17 8.36
C LYS A 162 -10.01 -2.69 7.35
N SER A 163 -9.96 -3.27 6.15
CA SER A 163 -9.00 -2.91 5.12
C SER A 163 -9.71 -2.41 3.88
N ILE A 164 -9.34 -1.21 3.43
CA ILE A 164 -9.79 -0.67 2.13
C ILE A 164 -8.54 -0.43 1.30
N ILE A 165 -8.43 -1.15 0.19
CA ILE A 165 -7.29 -1.04 -0.72
C ILE A 165 -7.76 -0.63 -2.11
N LYS A 166 -6.93 0.13 -2.81
CA LYS A 166 -7.11 0.43 -4.24
C LYS A 166 -6.03 -0.28 -5.02
N ILE A 167 -6.43 -0.96 -6.09
CA ILE A 167 -5.53 -1.71 -6.96
C ILE A 167 -5.72 -1.24 -8.41
N LYS A 168 -4.62 -0.98 -9.10
CA LYS A 168 -4.58 -0.80 -10.55
C LYS A 168 -3.69 -1.87 -11.17
N LYS A 169 -4.19 -2.56 -12.20
CA LYS A 169 -3.38 -3.48 -13.00
C LYS A 169 -2.57 -2.67 -14.03
N ILE A 170 -1.25 -2.73 -13.95
CA ILE A 170 -0.35 -2.05 -14.91
C ILE A 170 -0.04 -2.98 -16.08
N THR A 171 0.31 -4.23 -15.79
CA THR A 171 0.46 -5.31 -16.76
C THR A 171 -0.03 -6.62 -16.17
N GLN A 172 0.15 -7.74 -16.89
CA GLN A 172 -0.16 -9.06 -16.34
C GLN A 172 0.61 -9.35 -15.04
N ASN A 173 1.84 -8.85 -14.91
CA ASN A 173 2.72 -9.16 -13.77
C ASN A 173 2.90 -8.00 -12.79
N TYR A 174 2.56 -6.78 -13.21
CA TYR A 174 2.77 -5.59 -12.40
C TYR A 174 1.45 -4.97 -11.97
N TYR A 175 1.31 -4.77 -10.66
CA TYR A 175 0.14 -4.17 -10.04
C TYR A 175 0.58 -3.01 -9.17
N ALA A 176 -0.21 -1.95 -9.18
CA ALA A 176 -0.06 -0.82 -8.28
C ALA A 176 -1.14 -0.88 -7.20
N THR A 177 -0.78 -0.56 -5.96
CA THR A 177 -1.70 -0.61 -4.82
C THR A 177 -1.47 0.52 -3.83
N VAL A 178 -2.54 0.88 -3.15
CA VAL A 178 -2.56 1.76 -1.98
C VAL A 178 -3.46 1.13 -0.93
N ASP A 179 -3.01 1.12 0.33
CA ASP A 179 -3.90 0.88 1.48
C ASP A 179 -4.40 2.22 1.97
N GLU A 180 -5.71 2.41 1.95
CA GLU A 180 -6.38 3.65 2.35
C GLU A 180 -7.00 3.58 3.75
N THR A 181 -6.76 2.48 4.48
CA THR A 181 -7.18 2.34 5.88
C THR A 181 -6.56 3.46 6.71
N ASP A 182 -7.42 4.14 7.46
CA ASP A 182 -7.06 5.24 8.37
C ASP A 182 -6.38 6.48 7.74
N LEU A 183 -6.34 6.60 6.42
CA LEU A 183 -5.85 7.80 5.75
C LEU A 183 -6.87 8.95 5.80
N SER A 184 -6.37 10.19 5.91
CA SER A 184 -7.20 11.39 5.75
C SER A 184 -7.70 11.53 4.31
N LYS A 185 -8.79 12.28 4.12
CA LYS A 185 -9.37 12.52 2.79
C LYS A 185 -8.34 13.14 1.83
N GLU A 186 -7.57 14.11 2.31
CA GLU A 186 -6.56 14.80 1.52
C GLU A 186 -5.47 13.86 0.98
N ILE A 187 -5.03 12.89 1.79
CA ILE A 187 -4.04 11.90 1.36
C ILE A 187 -4.65 10.91 0.37
N LYS A 188 -5.88 10.45 0.63
CA LYS A 188 -6.62 9.57 -0.28
C LYS A 188 -6.78 10.20 -1.66
N ASP A 189 -7.11 11.50 -1.73
CA ASP A 189 -7.26 12.21 -3.00
C ASP A 189 -5.95 12.25 -3.82
N ILE A 190 -4.81 12.48 -3.14
CA ILE A 190 -3.48 12.44 -3.78
C ILE A 190 -3.15 11.03 -4.26
N TYR A 191 -3.32 10.02 -3.42
CA TYR A 191 -3.00 8.63 -3.74
C TYR A 191 -3.88 8.10 -4.87
N LYS A 192 -5.18 8.41 -4.85
CA LYS A 192 -6.10 8.13 -5.95
C LYS A 192 -5.61 8.77 -7.25
N TYR A 193 -5.28 10.06 -7.25
CA TYR A 193 -4.76 10.73 -8.45
C TYR A 193 -3.47 10.08 -8.97
N LEU A 194 -2.50 9.81 -8.09
CA LEU A 194 -1.25 9.18 -8.51
C LEU A 194 -1.52 7.80 -9.13
N LEU A 195 -2.35 6.98 -8.49
CA LEU A 195 -2.69 5.64 -8.95
C LEU A 195 -3.45 5.66 -10.29
N GLU A 196 -4.39 6.58 -10.48
CA GLU A 196 -5.13 6.75 -11.75
C GLU A 196 -4.20 7.09 -12.91
N ASN A 197 -3.15 7.88 -12.68
CA ASN A 197 -2.25 8.37 -13.72
C ASN A 197 -1.06 7.44 -14.01
N LEU A 198 -0.83 6.39 -13.20
CA LEU A 198 0.20 5.37 -13.49
C LEU A 198 0.03 4.73 -14.86
#